data_AF-A0A428WSJ0-F1
#
_entry.id   AF-A0A428WSJ0-F1
#
_cell.length_a   1.000
_cell.length_b   1.000
_cell.length_c   1.000
_cell.angle_alpha   90.00
_cell.angle_beta   90.00
_cell.angle_gamma   90.00
#
_symmetry.space_group_name_H-M   'P 1'
#
loop_
_entity.id
_entity.type
_entity.pdbx_description
1 polymer ?
#
loop_
_entity_poly.entity_id
_entity_poly.type
_entity_poly.pdbx_seq_one_letter_code
_entity_poly.pdbx_strand_id
1 'polypeptide(L)'
;MRRLNRIFLSTAAVAVITAATTSIAVVPAHGAAAADEPPPVVEDYSYPGADVIFANDLVQLISGDGHILYKPCPAAEAPGLIIVRSNDLIGSRRNGRVCFEVTGAVGHLTLKIPNVYAVRGDGTTTTAGHKLRAELTTNAGAHSSVDVDPNFDTEVGIAATPPGDPTTLLQLDASR
;
A
#
# COMPACT_ATOMS: atom_id res chain seq x y z
N MET A 1 62.20 -66.09 38.02
CA MET A 1 63.08 -66.03 36.82
C MET A 1 62.22 -65.49 35.67
N ARG A 2 62.42 -64.23 35.25
CA ARG A 2 63.07 -63.86 33.98
C ARG A 2 62.32 -64.50 32.77
N ARG A 3 61.67 -63.81 31.82
CA ARG A 3 61.93 -62.48 31.25
C ARG A 3 60.74 -61.99 30.40
N LEU A 4 60.54 -60.68 30.45
CA LEU A 4 60.35 -59.71 29.36
C LEU A 4 59.71 -60.13 28.01
N ASN A 5 58.59 -59.46 27.71
CA ASN A 5 58.46 -58.39 26.70
C ASN A 5 58.80 -58.71 25.22
N ARG A 6 57.81 -58.55 24.32
CA ARG A 6 57.91 -57.67 23.13
C ARG A 6 56.59 -57.48 22.37
N ILE A 7 56.29 -56.21 22.20
CA ILE A 7 55.29 -55.51 21.40
C ILE A 7 55.42 -55.85 19.92
N PHE A 8 54.30 -55.98 19.19
CA PHE A 8 54.14 -55.46 17.81
C PHE A 8 52.67 -55.14 17.52
N LEU A 9 52.43 -53.88 17.12
CA LEU A 9 51.19 -53.35 16.56
C LEU A 9 50.91 -54.00 15.19
N SER A 10 49.64 -54.14 14.80
CA SER A 10 49.12 -53.64 13.50
C SER A 10 47.60 -53.80 13.37
N THR A 11 47.04 -52.77 12.75
CA THR A 11 45.65 -52.42 12.43
C THR A 11 44.92 -53.34 11.44
N ALA A 12 43.59 -53.45 11.56
CA ALA A 12 42.62 -53.09 10.51
C ALA A 12 41.19 -53.46 10.94
N ALA A 13 40.27 -52.52 10.70
CA ALA A 13 38.85 -52.58 11.08
C ALA A 13 38.02 -53.44 10.11
N VAL A 14 37.01 -54.16 10.63
CA VAL A 14 35.75 -54.47 9.92
C VAL A 14 34.63 -54.61 10.95
N ALA A 15 33.54 -53.88 10.73
CA ALA A 15 32.31 -53.89 11.50
C ALA A 15 31.39 -55.06 11.09
N VAL A 16 30.72 -55.74 12.04
CA VAL A 16 29.40 -56.36 11.83
C VAL A 16 28.58 -56.38 13.13
N ILE A 17 27.31 -56.09 12.93
CA ILE A 17 26.14 -55.89 13.79
C ILE A 17 25.70 -57.16 14.55
N THR A 18 25.18 -57.01 15.78
CA THR A 18 23.86 -57.50 16.26
C THR A 18 23.83 -57.64 17.79
N ALA A 19 22.82 -57.02 18.44
CA ALA A 19 22.16 -57.59 19.62
C ALA A 19 20.85 -56.82 19.87
N ALA A 20 19.73 -57.55 19.81
CA ALA A 20 18.40 -57.06 20.12
C ALA A 20 18.21 -56.96 21.64
N THR A 21 17.69 -55.83 22.11
CA THR A 21 17.13 -55.68 23.46
C THR A 21 15.76 -55.02 23.36
N THR A 22 14.72 -55.74 23.75
CA THR A 22 13.35 -55.25 23.88
C THR A 22 13.24 -54.37 25.13
N SER A 23 13.09 -53.05 24.92
CA SER A 23 12.87 -52.06 25.98
C SER A 23 11.45 -51.51 25.87
N ILE A 24 10.68 -51.61 26.95
CA ILE A 24 9.32 -51.07 27.06
C ILE A 24 9.41 -49.54 27.05
N ALA A 25 8.91 -48.91 25.99
CA ALA A 25 8.85 -47.46 25.89
C ALA A 25 7.65 -46.94 26.70
N VAL A 26 7.91 -46.30 27.84
CA VAL A 26 6.97 -45.38 28.48
C VAL A 26 6.88 -44.17 27.56
N VAL A 27 5.74 -43.99 26.89
CA VAL A 27 5.50 -42.81 26.05
C VAL A 27 5.44 -41.61 26.99
N PRO A 28 6.38 -40.64 26.93
CA PRO A 28 6.13 -39.37 27.59
C PRO A 28 4.95 -38.77 26.84
N ALA A 29 3.88 -38.45 27.57
CA ALA A 29 2.87 -37.54 27.08
C ALA A 29 3.62 -36.29 26.61
N HIS A 30 3.75 -36.14 25.29
CA HIS A 30 4.27 -34.91 24.72
C HIS A 30 3.27 -33.85 25.14
N GLY A 31 3.63 -33.09 26.17
CA GLY A 31 2.93 -31.86 26.50
C GLY A 31 2.79 -31.10 25.20
N ALA A 32 1.56 -30.80 24.82
CA ALA A 32 1.27 -29.95 23.69
C ALA A 32 2.09 -28.67 23.89
N ALA A 33 3.15 -28.51 23.09
CA ALA A 33 3.82 -27.25 22.99
C ALA A 33 2.74 -26.27 22.54
N ALA A 34 2.42 -25.30 23.40
CA ALA A 34 1.60 -24.17 22.99
C ALA A 34 2.26 -23.62 21.73
N ALA A 35 1.54 -23.68 20.61
CA ALA A 35 1.98 -23.04 19.39
C ALA A 35 2.16 -21.56 19.73
N ASP A 36 3.40 -21.08 19.63
CA ASP A 36 3.72 -19.66 19.72
C ASP A 36 3.06 -19.01 18.51
N GLU A 37 1.81 -18.57 18.69
CA GLU A 37 1.02 -17.95 17.64
C GLU A 37 1.70 -16.62 17.30
N PRO A 38 2.11 -16.39 16.04
CA PRO A 38 2.75 -15.15 15.64
C PRO A 38 1.89 -13.97 16.08
N PRO A 39 2.49 -12.89 16.63
CA PRO A 39 1.71 -11.74 17.07
C PRO A 39 0.88 -11.21 15.91
N PRO A 40 -0.38 -10.80 16.16
CA PRO A 40 -1.23 -10.27 15.12
C PRO A 40 -0.56 -9.07 14.45
N VAL A 41 -0.51 -9.08 13.13
CA VAL A 41 -0.08 -7.91 12.35
C VAL A 41 -1.22 -6.89 12.42
N VAL A 42 -0.94 -5.76 13.07
CA VAL A 42 -1.86 -4.62 13.10
C VAL A 42 -1.55 -3.76 11.88
N GLU A 43 -2.46 -3.74 10.92
CA GLU A 43 -2.39 -2.80 9.80
C GLU A 43 -3.03 -1.48 10.23
N ASP A 44 -2.29 -0.38 10.11
CA ASP A 44 -2.72 0.95 10.54
C ASP A 44 -3.39 1.76 9.42
N TYR A 45 -3.46 1.20 8.21
CA TYR A 45 -3.98 1.81 6.98
C TYR A 45 -3.30 3.13 6.59
N SER A 46 -2.14 3.43 7.17
CA SER A 46 -1.36 4.62 6.85
C SER A 46 -0.97 4.60 5.38
N TYR A 47 -1.05 5.76 4.73
CA TYR A 47 -0.69 5.83 3.32
C TYR A 47 0.82 5.54 3.11
N PRO A 48 1.20 4.62 2.19
CA PRO A 48 2.60 4.26 1.97
C PRO A 48 3.46 5.46 1.56
N GLY A 49 4.47 5.78 2.37
CA GLY A 49 5.43 6.85 2.08
C GLY A 49 4.87 8.27 2.20
N ALA A 50 3.76 8.47 2.93
CA ALA A 50 3.10 9.77 3.11
C ALA A 50 4.07 10.90 3.50
N ASP A 51 4.99 10.66 4.45
CA ASP A 51 5.94 11.67 4.92
C ASP A 51 6.89 12.14 3.81
N VAL A 52 7.37 11.20 2.98
CA VAL A 52 8.28 11.50 1.87
C VAL A 52 7.54 12.25 0.77
N ILE A 53 6.30 11.85 0.47
CA ILE A 53 5.45 12.52 -0.51
C ILE A 53 5.11 13.94 -0.02
N PHE A 54 4.80 14.13 1.25
CA PHE A 54 4.53 15.45 1.80
C PHE A 54 5.76 16.35 1.77
N ALA A 55 6.93 15.84 2.19
CA ALA A 55 8.18 16.59 2.19
C ALA A 55 8.61 17.00 0.77
N ASN A 56 8.51 16.08 -0.19
CA ASN A 56 8.98 16.32 -1.56
C ASN A 56 7.96 17.02 -2.43
N ASP A 57 6.68 16.75 -2.24
CA ASP A 57 5.61 17.12 -3.17
C ASP A 57 4.52 18.00 -2.56
N LEU A 58 4.55 18.28 -1.25
CA LEU A 58 3.54 19.06 -0.53
C LEU A 58 2.11 18.50 -0.68
N VAL A 59 2.01 17.19 -0.89
CA VAL A 59 0.73 16.48 -1.00
C VAL A 59 0.52 15.69 0.29
N GLN A 60 -0.54 16.02 1.02
CA GLN A 60 -0.86 15.35 2.28
C GLN A 60 -1.75 14.13 2.00
N LEU A 61 -1.18 12.94 2.12
CA LEU A 61 -1.88 11.66 2.04
C LEU A 61 -1.98 11.08 3.45
N ILE A 62 -3.16 10.60 3.83
CA ILE A 62 -3.46 10.24 5.22
C ILE A 62 -3.55 8.72 5.35
N SER A 63 -4.53 8.11 4.67
CA SER A 63 -4.80 6.68 4.74
C SER A 63 -5.45 6.18 3.46
N GLY A 64 -5.47 4.87 3.26
CA GLY A 64 -6.15 4.26 2.11
C GLY A 64 -6.10 2.74 2.13
N ASP A 65 -6.73 2.13 1.14
CA ASP A 65 -6.79 0.67 0.98
C ASP A 65 -5.69 0.11 0.06
N GLY A 66 -4.76 0.95 -0.37
CA GLY A 66 -3.64 0.58 -1.26
C GLY A 66 -3.99 0.51 -2.75
N HIS A 67 -5.25 0.74 -3.15
CA HIS A 67 -5.66 0.66 -4.55
C HIS A 67 -5.67 1.99 -5.30
N ILE A 68 -5.37 3.11 -4.62
CA ILE A 68 -5.19 4.43 -5.23
C ILE A 68 -3.79 4.95 -4.87
N LEU A 69 -2.88 4.90 -5.82
CA LEU A 69 -1.45 5.16 -5.61
C LEU A 69 -1.01 6.50 -6.20
N TYR A 70 -0.29 7.31 -5.44
CA TYR A 70 0.30 8.56 -5.87
C TYR A 70 1.35 8.26 -6.94
N LYS A 71 1.29 9.00 -8.04
CA LYS A 71 2.26 8.93 -9.12
C LYS A 71 2.71 10.33 -9.53
N PRO A 72 4.00 10.50 -9.88
CA PRO A 72 4.44 11.73 -10.52
C PRO A 72 3.63 11.99 -11.78
N CYS A 73 3.07 13.19 -11.90
CA CYS A 73 2.32 13.56 -13.09
C CYS A 73 3.26 13.62 -14.31
N PRO A 74 2.87 13.05 -15.46
CA PRO A 74 3.64 13.19 -16.68
C PRO A 74 3.65 14.65 -17.17
N ALA A 75 4.60 14.96 -18.07
CA ALA A 75 4.75 16.31 -18.62
C ALA A 75 3.53 16.68 -19.46
N ALA A 76 3.22 15.80 -20.41
CA ALA A 76 1.98 15.76 -21.15
C ALA A 76 1.01 14.84 -20.41
N GLU A 77 -0.26 15.24 -20.31
CA GLU A 77 -1.28 14.41 -19.69
C GLU A 77 -1.45 13.10 -20.47
N ALA A 78 -1.52 12.00 -19.73
CA ALA A 78 -1.69 10.66 -20.26
C ALA A 78 -2.93 10.03 -19.60
N PRO A 79 -3.62 9.12 -20.30
CA PRO A 79 -4.71 8.36 -19.70
C PRO A 79 -4.21 7.39 -18.63
N GLY A 80 -5.14 6.82 -17.87
CA GLY A 80 -4.86 5.87 -16.79
C GLY A 80 -4.45 6.51 -15.47
N LEU A 81 -4.58 7.83 -15.34
CA LEU A 81 -4.34 8.55 -14.09
C LEU A 81 -5.51 9.48 -13.77
N ILE A 82 -5.96 9.44 -12.52
CA ILE A 82 -6.77 10.51 -11.94
C ILE A 82 -5.89 11.74 -11.83
N ILE A 83 -6.39 12.91 -12.24
CA ILE A 83 -5.66 14.19 -12.13
C ILE A 83 -6.46 15.14 -11.26
N VAL A 84 -5.95 15.42 -10.06
CA VAL A 84 -6.47 16.49 -9.20
C VAL A 84 -5.74 17.79 -9.55
N ARG A 85 -6.51 18.85 -9.80
CA ARG A 85 -6.00 20.18 -10.13
C ARG A 85 -6.26 21.15 -8.99
N SER A 86 -5.19 21.78 -8.50
CA SER A 86 -5.19 22.76 -7.42
C SER A 86 -4.52 24.06 -7.87
N ASN A 87 -4.94 25.18 -7.29
CA ASN A 87 -4.25 26.47 -7.48
C ASN A 87 -2.94 26.57 -6.68
N ASP A 88 -2.66 25.62 -5.80
CA ASP A 88 -1.43 25.61 -5.02
C ASP A 88 -0.26 25.01 -5.81
N LEU A 89 0.97 25.44 -5.52
CA LEU A 89 2.19 24.92 -6.13
C LEU A 89 2.61 23.57 -5.50
N ILE A 90 1.73 22.58 -5.62
CA ILE A 90 1.92 21.22 -5.10
C ILE A 90 2.17 20.21 -6.23
N GLY A 91 2.47 18.96 -5.84
CA GLY A 91 2.76 17.85 -6.72
C GLY A 91 4.20 17.84 -7.23
N SER A 92 4.61 16.70 -7.81
CA SER A 92 5.96 16.42 -8.33
C SER A 92 6.57 17.47 -9.25
N ARG A 93 5.75 18.30 -9.91
CA ARG A 93 6.19 19.36 -10.84
C ARG A 93 5.91 20.78 -10.35
N ARG A 94 5.37 20.95 -9.13
CA ARG A 94 5.02 22.26 -8.54
C ARG A 94 4.11 23.10 -9.44
N ASN A 95 3.17 22.45 -10.12
CA ASN A 95 2.27 23.10 -11.08
C ASN A 95 0.79 22.84 -10.74
N GLY A 96 0.49 22.44 -9.51
CA GLY A 96 -0.88 22.21 -9.05
C GLY A 96 -1.52 20.93 -9.57
N ARG A 97 -0.76 20.05 -10.23
CA ARG A 97 -1.25 18.73 -10.65
C ARG A 97 -0.78 17.65 -9.68
N VAL A 98 -1.73 16.88 -9.18
CA VAL A 98 -1.51 15.70 -8.34
C VAL A 98 -2.15 14.50 -9.04
N CYS A 99 -1.38 13.44 -9.28
CA CYS A 99 -1.84 12.30 -10.06
C CYS A 99 -1.92 11.03 -9.22
N PHE A 100 -2.97 10.25 -9.48
CA PHE A 100 -3.17 8.95 -8.82
C PHE A 100 -3.46 7.87 -9.86
N GLU A 101 -2.94 6.68 -9.61
CA GLU A 101 -3.19 5.46 -10.37
C GLU A 101 -4.11 4.54 -9.58
N VAL A 102 -5.22 4.11 -10.18
CA VAL A 102 -6.11 3.10 -9.59
C VAL A 102 -5.62 1.72 -10.00
N THR A 103 -5.27 0.88 -9.02
CA THR A 103 -4.71 -0.48 -9.27
C THR A 103 -5.72 -1.60 -9.01
N GLY A 104 -6.81 -1.31 -8.29
CA GLY A 104 -7.87 -2.26 -7.95
C GLY A 104 -9.17 -2.06 -8.74
N ALA A 105 -10.12 -2.99 -8.57
CA ALA A 105 -11.48 -2.82 -9.10
C ALA A 105 -12.31 -1.80 -8.28
N VAL A 106 -11.92 -1.62 -7.02
CA VAL A 106 -12.36 -0.56 -6.12
C VAL A 106 -11.11 0.05 -5.47
N GLY A 107 -11.22 1.28 -4.99
CA GLY A 107 -10.14 1.91 -4.23
C GLY A 107 -10.66 3.02 -3.33
N HIS A 108 -9.96 3.26 -2.23
CA HIS A 108 -10.26 4.29 -1.26
C HIS A 108 -9.00 5.02 -0.81
N LEU A 109 -9.06 6.35 -0.82
CA LEU A 109 -7.96 7.22 -0.39
C LEU A 109 -8.52 8.41 0.39
N THR A 110 -8.03 8.58 1.62
CA THR A 110 -8.21 9.80 2.41
C THR A 110 -6.95 10.67 2.28
N LEU A 111 -7.16 11.95 1.97
CA LEU A 111 -6.10 12.89 1.67
C LEU A 111 -6.50 14.33 2.05
N LYS A 112 -5.59 15.28 1.90
CA LYS A 112 -5.90 16.70 2.02
C LYS A 112 -5.19 17.48 0.92
N ILE A 113 -5.96 17.87 -0.10
CA ILE A 113 -5.46 18.73 -1.17
C ILE A 113 -6.28 20.03 -1.16
N PRO A 114 -5.69 21.17 -0.75
CA PRO A 114 -6.38 22.46 -0.73
C PRO A 114 -6.58 23.04 -2.13
N ASN A 115 -7.47 24.04 -2.22
CA ASN A 115 -7.71 24.87 -3.40
C ASN A 115 -7.93 24.09 -4.70
N VAL A 116 -8.61 22.95 -4.60
CA VAL A 116 -8.96 22.11 -5.76
C VAL A 116 -10.03 22.82 -6.58
N TYR A 117 -9.81 22.85 -7.88
CA TYR A 117 -10.72 23.47 -8.84
C TYR A 117 -11.22 22.48 -9.90
N ALA A 118 -10.56 21.33 -10.07
CA ALA A 118 -11.07 20.26 -10.92
C ALA A 118 -10.48 18.91 -10.53
N VAL A 119 -11.23 17.85 -10.82
CA VAL A 119 -10.77 16.46 -10.76
C VAL A 119 -11.08 15.80 -12.09
N ARG A 120 -10.07 15.20 -12.71
CA ARG A 120 -10.20 14.41 -13.95
C ARG A 120 -10.18 12.93 -13.63
N GLY A 121 -11.06 12.16 -14.27
CA GLY A 121 -10.96 10.70 -14.27
C GLY A 121 -9.80 10.15 -15.09
N ASP A 122 -9.58 8.84 -14.95
CA ASP A 122 -8.47 8.10 -15.55
C ASP A 122 -8.78 7.49 -16.92
N GLY A 123 -10.00 7.68 -17.42
CA GLY A 123 -10.47 7.23 -18.72
C GLY A 123 -10.18 8.19 -19.87
N THR A 124 -10.67 7.80 -21.04
CA THR A 124 -10.70 8.61 -22.26
C THR A 124 -11.98 8.33 -23.05
N THR A 125 -12.18 9.06 -24.14
CA THR A 125 -13.27 8.78 -25.07
C THR A 125 -13.20 7.38 -25.72
N THR A 126 -12.06 6.70 -25.67
CA THR A 126 -11.84 5.37 -26.26
C THR A 126 -11.50 4.28 -25.24
N THR A 127 -11.21 4.63 -23.99
CA THR A 127 -10.83 3.71 -22.91
C THR A 127 -11.66 4.03 -21.69
N ALA A 128 -12.45 3.08 -21.22
CA ALA A 128 -13.26 3.29 -20.02
C ALA A 128 -12.37 3.51 -18.79
N GLY A 129 -12.63 4.59 -18.05
CA GLY A 129 -12.05 4.86 -16.73
C GLY A 129 -12.89 4.25 -15.60
N HIS A 130 -12.42 4.43 -14.38
CA HIS A 130 -13.17 4.12 -13.18
C HIS A 130 -14.26 5.16 -12.93
N LYS A 131 -15.38 4.75 -12.32
CA LYS A 131 -16.30 5.66 -11.66
C LYS A 131 -15.59 6.21 -10.43
N LEU A 132 -15.64 7.52 -10.28
CA LEU A 132 -14.92 8.22 -9.24
C LEU A 132 -15.88 9.09 -8.44
N ARG A 133 -15.69 9.10 -7.12
CA ARG A 133 -16.34 10.01 -6.20
C ARG A 133 -15.30 10.80 -5.43
N ALA A 134 -15.52 12.09 -5.31
CA ALA A 134 -14.67 13.01 -4.57
C ALA A 134 -15.46 13.64 -3.42
N GLU A 135 -14.94 13.54 -2.19
CA GLU A 135 -15.47 14.27 -1.04
C GLU A 135 -14.67 15.54 -0.82
N LEU A 136 -15.37 16.66 -0.70
CA LEU A 136 -14.81 18.00 -0.62
C LEU A 136 -15.29 18.68 0.65
N THR A 137 -14.50 19.64 1.13
CA THR A 137 -14.95 20.61 2.15
C THR A 137 -14.60 22.03 1.73
N THR A 138 -15.44 22.99 2.10
CA THR A 138 -15.10 24.41 2.05
C THR A 138 -14.36 24.84 3.32
N ASN A 139 -13.77 26.04 3.31
CA ASN A 139 -13.17 26.66 4.51
C ASN A 139 -14.18 26.91 5.64
N ALA A 140 -15.47 27.02 5.30
CA ALA A 140 -16.56 27.14 6.28
C ALA A 140 -16.96 25.79 6.89
N GLY A 141 -16.35 24.68 6.45
CA GLY A 141 -16.64 23.32 6.93
C GLY A 141 -17.86 22.68 6.26
N ALA A 142 -18.36 23.24 5.16
CA ALA A 142 -19.43 22.60 4.40
C ALA A 142 -18.87 21.43 3.59
N HIS A 143 -19.44 20.23 3.77
CA HIS A 143 -19.04 19.02 3.04
C HIS A 143 -19.91 18.78 1.81
N SER A 144 -19.31 18.27 0.75
CA SER A 144 -20.01 17.84 -0.46
C SER A 144 -19.35 16.64 -1.12
N SER A 145 -20.17 15.81 -1.76
CA SER A 145 -19.76 14.70 -2.61
C SER A 145 -20.02 15.06 -4.07
N VAL A 146 -19.06 14.78 -4.95
CA VAL A 146 -19.19 14.96 -6.40
C VAL A 146 -18.80 13.67 -7.10
N ASP A 147 -19.67 13.18 -8.00
CA ASP A 147 -19.31 12.13 -8.93
C ASP A 147 -18.48 12.76 -10.06
N VAL A 148 -17.28 12.22 -10.28
CA VAL A 148 -16.30 12.74 -11.24
C VAL A 148 -16.50 12.04 -12.59
N ASP A 149 -16.51 12.83 -13.66
CA ASP A 149 -16.50 12.34 -15.03
C ASP A 149 -15.27 11.44 -15.26
N PRO A 150 -15.45 10.17 -15.66
CA PRO A 150 -14.34 9.25 -15.87
C PRO A 150 -13.37 9.67 -16.97
N ASN A 151 -13.79 10.52 -17.92
CA ASN A 151 -13.04 10.83 -19.14
C ASN A 151 -12.59 12.31 -19.22
N PHE A 152 -13.25 13.19 -18.47
CA PHE A 152 -13.08 14.65 -18.54
C PHE A 152 -12.86 15.29 -17.16
N ASP A 153 -12.53 16.57 -17.16
CA ASP A 153 -12.44 17.37 -15.93
C ASP A 153 -13.84 17.61 -15.36
N THR A 154 -14.01 17.36 -14.07
CA THR A 154 -15.16 17.78 -13.28
C THR A 154 -14.77 19.01 -12.47
N GLU A 155 -15.36 20.15 -12.80
CA GLU A 155 -15.08 21.43 -12.15
C GLU A 155 -15.72 21.49 -10.76
N VAL A 156 -14.95 21.95 -9.78
CA VAL A 156 -15.37 22.09 -8.37
C VAL A 156 -14.88 23.41 -7.79
N GLY A 157 -15.44 23.80 -6.65
CA GLY A 157 -15.07 25.04 -5.97
C GLY A 157 -15.19 26.26 -6.87
N ILE A 158 -14.10 27.04 -6.97
CA ILE A 158 -14.10 28.31 -7.70
C ILE A 158 -14.30 28.18 -9.21
N ALA A 159 -14.06 27.00 -9.79
CA ALA A 159 -14.24 26.75 -11.21
C ALA A 159 -15.62 26.15 -11.53
N ALA A 160 -16.42 25.78 -10.53
CA ALA A 160 -17.77 25.29 -10.76
C ALA A 160 -18.65 26.34 -11.45
N THR A 161 -19.75 25.90 -12.07
CA THR A 161 -20.74 26.80 -12.68
C THR A 161 -22.12 26.62 -12.04
N PRO A 162 -22.64 27.60 -11.28
CA PRO A 162 -21.99 28.86 -10.89
C PRO A 162 -20.77 28.65 -9.96
N PRO A 163 -19.84 29.62 -9.87
CA PRO A 163 -18.66 29.50 -9.00
C PRO A 163 -19.03 29.31 -7.52
N GLY A 164 -18.39 28.33 -6.88
CA GLY A 164 -18.49 28.07 -5.45
C GLY A 164 -17.30 28.61 -4.66
N ASP A 165 -17.30 28.34 -3.36
CA ASP A 165 -16.16 28.65 -2.47
C ASP A 165 -14.94 27.78 -2.79
N PRO A 166 -13.72 28.19 -2.41
CA PRO A 166 -12.55 27.32 -2.45
C PRO A 166 -12.78 26.01 -1.70
N THR A 167 -12.37 24.90 -2.30
CA THR A 167 -12.57 23.56 -1.74
C THR A 167 -11.26 22.84 -1.47
N THR A 168 -11.27 21.99 -0.45
CA THR A 168 -10.22 21.02 -0.16
C THR A 168 -10.76 19.63 -0.45
N LEU A 169 -10.02 18.84 -1.22
CA LEU A 169 -10.32 17.42 -1.44
C LEU A 169 -9.89 16.61 -0.23
N LEU A 170 -10.83 15.82 0.30
CA LEU A 170 -10.68 15.00 1.50
C LEU A 170 -10.63 13.50 1.20
N GLN A 171 -11.30 13.07 0.13
CA GLN A 171 -11.42 11.66 -0.21
C GLN A 171 -11.52 11.44 -1.71
N LEU A 172 -10.99 10.31 -2.17
CA LEU A 172 -11.28 9.73 -3.48
C LEU A 172 -11.71 8.28 -3.31
N ASP A 173 -12.83 7.93 -3.91
CA ASP A 173 -13.27 6.55 -4.08
C ASP A 173 -13.33 6.19 -5.56
N ALA A 174 -12.83 5.00 -5.90
CA ALA A 174 -12.86 4.46 -7.25
C ALA A 174 -13.64 3.15 -7.29
N SER A 175 -14.34 2.90 -8.41
CA SER A 175 -14.99 1.62 -8.70
C SER A 175 -15.13 1.40 -10.21
N ARG A 176 -15.34 0.15 -10.66
CA ARG A 176 -15.67 -0.14 -12.07
C ARG A 176 -17.15 0.07 -12.43
#